data_AF-F9GB83-F1
#
_entry.id   AF-F9GB83-F1
#
_cell.length_a   1.000
_cell.length_b   1.000
_cell.length_c   1.000
_cell.angle_alpha   90.00
_cell.angle_beta   90.00
_cell.angle_gamma   90.00
#
_symmetry.space_group_name_H-M   'P 1'
#
loop_
_entity.id
_entity.type
_entity.pdbx_description
1 polymer ?
#
loop_
_entity_poly.entity_id
_entity_poly.type
_entity_poly.pdbx_seq_one_letter_code
_entity_poly.pdbx_strand_id
1 'polypeptide(L)'
;PVHFSAVEHTDFPKLLGSLNEELVDELLPRSGVTIRSWLEAEYRSQKELLRRVRDLCRRLRLFHMRQRRRNDSAVNDIIAALLPDVQPQERRIRCINHIYNVGATSYLEGKLKDVLKSLESQSAEQAALQKILDFLEAWRPTGAFVRIHNLQGWVRRSSQRREGFLQYAQGKLSEEEVDEFGEVLWEVSQLMLLQDNDTRLNSLFTAVERAFRLKDPIEIYTSVMSRHADKTKRIPEEYLLSQDDWHVLAITLA
;
A
#
# COMPACT_ATOMS: atom_id res chain seq x y z
N PRO A 1 5.80 -2.79 -17.56
CA PRO A 1 6.38 -4.12 -17.87
C PRO A 1 7.88 -3.98 -18.11
N VAL A 2 8.72 -4.69 -17.35
CA VAL A 2 10.18 -4.70 -17.56
C VAL A 2 10.48 -5.50 -18.82
N HIS A 3 11.34 -4.96 -19.69
CA HIS A 3 11.70 -5.61 -20.96
C HIS A 3 12.72 -6.72 -20.71
N PHE A 4 12.59 -7.87 -21.39
CA PHE A 4 13.45 -9.04 -21.17
C PHE A 4 14.94 -8.77 -21.39
N SER A 5 15.29 -7.78 -22.22
CA SER A 5 16.68 -7.36 -22.41
C SER A 5 17.34 -6.79 -21.15
N ALA A 6 16.55 -6.27 -20.20
CA ALA A 6 17.07 -5.71 -18.96
C ALA A 6 17.48 -6.80 -17.95
N VAL A 7 16.76 -7.92 -17.93
CA VAL A 7 17.04 -9.08 -17.05
C VAL A 7 18.10 -10.03 -17.61
N GLU A 8 18.42 -9.93 -18.91
CA GLU A 8 19.52 -10.63 -19.54
C GLU A 8 20.83 -9.83 -19.54
N HIS A 9 20.79 -8.57 -19.08
CA HIS A 9 21.98 -7.73 -19.01
C HIS A 9 22.96 -8.28 -17.97
N THR A 10 24.25 -8.28 -18.30
CA THR A 10 25.31 -8.84 -17.43
C THR A 10 25.43 -8.15 -16.07
N ASP A 11 24.88 -6.95 -15.94
CA ASP A 11 24.90 -6.20 -14.69
C ASP A 11 23.69 -6.49 -13.78
N PHE A 12 22.64 -7.13 -14.30
CA PHE A 12 21.47 -7.48 -13.50
C PHE A 12 21.79 -8.55 -12.43
N PRO A 13 22.53 -9.65 -12.73
CA PRO A 13 23.00 -10.58 -11.71
C PRO A 13 23.99 -9.95 -10.72
N LYS A 14 24.84 -9.03 -11.17
CA LYS A 14 25.79 -8.31 -10.30
C LYS A 14 25.07 -7.39 -9.30
N LEU A 15 24.03 -6.69 -9.76
CA LEU A 15 23.16 -5.88 -8.91
C LEU A 15 22.45 -6.75 -7.86
N LEU A 16 21.87 -7.89 -8.27
CA LEU A 16 21.23 -8.80 -7.34
C LEU A 16 22.23 -9.40 -6.33
N GLY A 17 23.44 -9.75 -6.78
CA GLY A 17 24.49 -10.27 -5.90
C GLY A 17 24.99 -9.23 -4.89
N SER A 18 25.00 -7.94 -5.26
CA SER A 18 25.32 -6.85 -4.34
C SER A 18 24.26 -6.62 -3.25
N LEU A 19 23.02 -7.04 -3.51
CA LEU A 19 21.92 -6.94 -2.56
C LEU A 19 21.86 -8.16 -1.64
N ASN A 20 22.01 -9.37 -2.19
CA ASN A 20 22.08 -10.62 -1.44
C ASN A 20 22.63 -11.75 -2.33
N GLU A 21 23.81 -12.26 -1.99
CA GLU A 21 24.53 -13.27 -2.75
C GLU A 21 23.86 -14.67 -2.70
N GLU A 22 23.25 -15.04 -1.55
CA GLU A 22 22.47 -16.28 -1.43
C GLU A 22 21.24 -16.26 -2.34
N LEU A 23 20.61 -15.09 -2.49
CA LEU A 23 19.41 -14.90 -3.31
C LEU A 23 19.69 -15.12 -4.80
N VAL A 24 20.90 -14.77 -5.26
CA VAL A 24 21.35 -15.04 -6.64
C VAL A 24 21.48 -16.55 -6.87
N ASP A 25 22.03 -17.26 -5.91
CA ASP A 25 22.30 -18.69 -5.99
C ASP A 25 21.04 -19.56 -5.86
N GLU A 26 20.01 -19.05 -5.17
CA GLU A 26 18.70 -19.68 -4.97
C GLU A 26 17.72 -19.36 -6.11
N LEU A 27 17.69 -18.10 -6.59
CA LEU A 27 16.65 -17.63 -7.50
C LEU A 27 17.08 -17.58 -8.98
N LEU A 28 18.37 -17.53 -9.30
CA LEU A 28 18.81 -17.51 -10.70
C LEU A 28 19.28 -18.90 -11.18
N PRO A 29 18.95 -19.27 -12.43
CA PRO A 29 19.34 -20.57 -12.97
C PRO A 29 20.87 -20.67 -13.09
N ARG A 30 21.44 -21.75 -12.53
CA ARG A 30 22.85 -22.10 -12.75
C ARG A 30 23.05 -22.52 -14.21
N SER A 31 24.24 -22.24 -14.74
CA SER A 31 24.55 -22.23 -16.18
C SER A 31 24.02 -23.44 -16.96
N GLY A 32 23.41 -23.16 -18.12
CA GLY A 32 22.81 -24.15 -19.03
C GLY A 32 21.42 -23.75 -19.54
N VAL A 33 20.73 -22.85 -18.84
CA VAL A 33 19.39 -22.35 -19.18
C VAL A 33 19.43 -20.81 -19.17
N THR A 34 18.94 -20.16 -20.23
CA THR A 34 18.86 -18.68 -20.24
C THR A 34 17.86 -18.19 -19.20
N ILE A 35 18.13 -17.05 -18.55
CA ILE A 35 17.21 -16.41 -17.57
C ILE A 35 15.81 -16.26 -18.17
N ARG A 36 15.70 -15.96 -19.46
CA ARG A 36 14.42 -15.89 -20.18
C ARG A 36 13.71 -17.23 -20.25
N SER A 37 14.37 -18.30 -20.69
CA SER A 37 13.74 -19.63 -20.74
C SER A 37 13.32 -20.12 -19.36
N TRP A 38 14.08 -19.78 -18.32
CA TRP A 38 13.74 -20.08 -16.93
C TRP A 38 12.52 -19.27 -16.46
N LEU A 39 12.51 -17.95 -16.66
CA LEU A 39 11.35 -17.09 -16.34
C LEU A 39 10.09 -17.51 -17.09
N GLU A 40 10.21 -17.88 -18.37
CA GLU A 40 9.09 -18.39 -19.15
C GLU A 40 8.58 -19.73 -18.63
N ALA A 41 9.47 -20.65 -18.24
CA ALA A 41 9.11 -21.94 -17.68
C ALA A 41 8.40 -21.76 -16.32
N GLU A 42 8.94 -20.92 -15.44
CA GLU A 42 8.35 -20.63 -14.13
C GLU A 42 6.99 -19.93 -14.28
N TYR A 43 6.90 -18.93 -15.16
CA TYR A 43 5.64 -18.27 -15.47
C TYR A 43 4.59 -19.26 -16.01
N ARG A 44 4.98 -20.18 -16.91
CA ARG A 44 4.08 -21.21 -17.44
C ARG A 44 3.66 -22.20 -16.34
N SER A 45 4.57 -22.60 -15.45
CA SER A 45 4.31 -23.46 -14.29
C SER A 45 3.29 -22.83 -13.34
N GLN A 46 3.53 -21.59 -12.91
CA GLN A 46 2.63 -20.83 -12.04
C GLN A 46 1.27 -20.59 -12.69
N LYS A 47 1.24 -20.28 -14.00
CA LYS A 47 0.00 -20.14 -14.76
C LYS A 47 -0.79 -21.44 -14.83
N GLU A 48 -0.12 -22.58 -14.94
CA GLU A 48 -0.75 -23.89 -14.95
C GLU A 48 -1.26 -24.30 -13.56
N LEU A 49 -0.52 -23.97 -12.49
CA LEU A 49 -0.98 -24.13 -11.12
C LEU A 49 -2.23 -23.29 -10.85
N LEU A 50 -2.25 -22.04 -11.31
CA LEU A 50 -3.43 -21.17 -11.23
C LEU A 50 -4.62 -21.72 -12.04
N ARG A 51 -4.38 -22.34 -13.21
CA ARG A 51 -5.44 -23.03 -13.97
C ARG A 51 -5.96 -24.25 -13.22
N ARG A 52 -5.09 -25.08 -12.64
CA ARG A 52 -5.46 -26.26 -11.84
C ARG A 52 -6.24 -25.86 -10.59
N VAL A 53 -5.80 -24.82 -9.89
CA VAL A 53 -6.53 -24.25 -8.74
C VAL A 53 -7.89 -23.73 -9.19
N ARG A 54 -7.98 -23.02 -10.31
CA ARG A 54 -9.25 -22.55 -10.87
C ARG A 54 -10.18 -23.71 -11.24
N ASP A 55 -9.66 -24.77 -11.85
CA ASP A 55 -10.44 -25.94 -12.25
C ASP A 55 -10.86 -26.78 -11.04
N LEU A 56 -10.01 -26.87 -10.00
CA LEU A 56 -10.34 -27.45 -8.70
C LEU A 56 -11.44 -26.64 -8.00
N CYS A 57 -11.33 -25.31 -7.96
CA CYS A 57 -12.38 -24.43 -7.45
C CYS A 57 -13.69 -24.64 -8.23
N ARG A 58 -13.65 -24.78 -9.56
CA ARG A 58 -14.82 -25.06 -10.40
C ARG A 58 -15.47 -26.41 -10.07
N ARG A 59 -14.68 -27.47 -9.85
CA ARG A 59 -15.17 -28.80 -9.48
C ARG A 59 -15.73 -28.85 -8.05
N LEU A 60 -15.12 -28.12 -7.12
CA LEU A 60 -15.57 -28.00 -5.74
C LEU A 60 -16.69 -26.97 -5.53
N ARG A 61 -17.20 -26.36 -6.62
CA ARG A 61 -18.23 -25.30 -6.61
C ARG A 61 -17.84 -24.10 -5.72
N LEU A 62 -16.54 -23.80 -5.67
CA LEU A 62 -15.96 -22.68 -4.95
C LEU A 62 -15.81 -21.49 -5.90
N PHE A 63 -16.38 -20.34 -5.52
CA PHE A 63 -16.39 -19.15 -6.38
C PHE A 63 -15.24 -18.20 -6.02
N HIS A 64 -14.46 -17.79 -7.02
CA HIS A 64 -13.35 -16.82 -6.90
C HIS A 64 -13.74 -15.51 -7.60
N MET A 65 -13.75 -14.38 -6.88
CA MET A 65 -14.18 -13.09 -7.45
C MET A 65 -13.32 -11.89 -7.03
N ARG A 66 -13.10 -10.96 -7.99
CA ARG A 66 -12.54 -9.62 -7.77
C ARG A 66 -13.61 -8.66 -7.26
N GLN A 67 -13.18 -7.80 -6.32
CA GLN A 67 -14.02 -6.96 -5.46
C GLN A 67 -14.73 -5.81 -6.19
N ARG A 68 -16.08 -5.83 -6.15
CA ARG A 68 -16.94 -4.64 -6.14
C ARG A 68 -18.19 -5.00 -5.32
N ARG A 69 -18.64 -4.14 -4.40
CA ARG A 69 -19.81 -4.38 -3.51
C ARG A 69 -21.11 -4.78 -4.25
N ARG A 70 -21.23 -4.48 -5.55
CA ARG A 70 -22.36 -4.90 -6.41
C ARG A 70 -22.30 -6.36 -6.87
N ASN A 71 -21.19 -7.07 -6.67
CA ASN A 71 -21.08 -8.48 -7.06
C ASN A 71 -21.71 -9.42 -6.03
N ASP A 72 -21.93 -9.00 -4.78
CA ASP A 72 -22.49 -9.88 -3.75
C ASP A 72 -23.95 -10.27 -4.09
N SER A 73 -24.78 -9.33 -4.56
CA SER A 73 -26.13 -9.65 -5.05
C SER A 73 -26.10 -10.58 -6.27
N ALA A 74 -25.29 -10.26 -7.28
CA ALA A 74 -25.19 -11.10 -8.49
C ALA A 74 -24.70 -12.53 -8.19
N VAL A 75 -23.77 -12.71 -7.24
CA VAL A 75 -23.28 -14.04 -6.84
C VAL A 75 -24.35 -14.79 -6.04
N ASN A 76 -25.07 -14.11 -5.15
CA ASN A 76 -26.17 -14.72 -4.43
C ASN A 76 -27.28 -15.16 -5.38
N ASP A 77 -27.62 -14.34 -6.39
CA ASP A 77 -28.62 -14.68 -7.40
C ASP A 77 -28.16 -15.89 -8.25
N ILE A 78 -26.89 -15.94 -8.65
CA ILE A 78 -26.32 -17.06 -9.41
C ILE A 78 -26.27 -18.34 -8.56
N ILE A 79 -25.88 -18.26 -7.29
CA ILE A 79 -25.84 -19.42 -6.40
C ILE A 79 -27.26 -19.89 -6.08
N ALA A 80 -28.20 -18.99 -5.81
CA ALA A 80 -29.60 -19.34 -5.61
C ALA A 80 -30.21 -20.01 -6.86
N ALA A 81 -29.86 -19.54 -8.06
CA ALA A 81 -30.37 -20.10 -9.31
C ALA A 81 -29.74 -21.45 -9.68
N LEU A 82 -28.43 -21.64 -9.42
CA LEU A 82 -27.69 -22.84 -9.86
C LEU A 82 -27.52 -23.89 -8.76
N LEU A 83 -27.58 -23.49 -7.50
CA LEU A 83 -27.27 -24.28 -6.31
C LEU A 83 -28.18 -23.85 -5.13
N PRO A 84 -29.50 -24.03 -5.24
CA PRO A 84 -30.48 -23.48 -4.29
C PRO A 84 -30.29 -23.99 -2.84
N ASP A 85 -29.74 -25.19 -2.68
CA ASP A 85 -29.50 -25.80 -1.36
C ASP A 85 -28.16 -25.38 -0.72
N VAL A 86 -27.36 -24.57 -1.41
CA VAL A 86 -26.03 -24.15 -0.95
C VAL A 86 -26.09 -22.71 -0.44
N GLN A 87 -25.74 -22.52 0.83
CA GLN A 87 -25.57 -21.19 1.40
C GLN A 87 -24.34 -20.51 0.76
N PRO A 88 -24.51 -19.35 0.06
CA PRO A 88 -23.42 -18.66 -0.63
C PRO A 88 -22.20 -18.36 0.24
N GLN A 89 -22.43 -18.09 1.53
CA GLN A 89 -21.42 -17.75 2.51
C GLN A 89 -20.47 -18.93 2.80
N GLU A 90 -20.96 -20.17 2.74
CA GLU A 90 -20.20 -21.38 3.07
C GLU A 90 -19.27 -21.85 1.95
N ARG A 91 -19.44 -21.33 0.73
CA ARG A 91 -18.58 -21.66 -0.43
C ARG A 91 -17.78 -20.46 -0.94
N ARG A 92 -17.78 -19.38 -0.16
CA ARG A 92 -17.06 -18.14 -0.48
C ARG A 92 -15.57 -18.27 -0.17
N ILE A 93 -14.74 -18.33 -1.21
CA ILE A 93 -13.30 -18.11 -1.05
C ILE A 93 -13.03 -16.61 -1.12
N ARG A 94 -12.43 -16.05 -0.08
CA ARG A 94 -11.94 -14.66 -0.11
C ARG A 94 -10.60 -14.64 -0.85
N CYS A 95 -10.35 -13.61 -1.67
CA CYS A 95 -9.05 -13.48 -2.30
C CYS A 95 -7.96 -13.30 -1.24
N ILE A 96 -6.77 -13.85 -1.48
CA ILE A 96 -5.65 -13.79 -0.53
C ILE A 96 -5.31 -12.34 -0.14
N ASN A 97 -5.44 -11.41 -1.09
CA ASN A 97 -5.25 -9.98 -0.87
C ASN A 97 -6.26 -9.39 0.13
N HIS A 98 -7.49 -9.92 0.18
CA HIS A 98 -8.49 -9.52 1.17
C HIS A 98 -8.21 -10.18 2.53
N ILE A 99 -7.68 -11.40 2.58
CA ILE A 99 -7.25 -12.02 3.84
C ILE A 99 -6.11 -11.21 4.47
N TYR A 100 -5.10 -10.84 3.68
CA TYR A 100 -4.06 -9.93 4.13
C TYR A 100 -4.62 -8.57 4.55
N ASN A 101 -5.60 -8.04 3.80
CA ASN A 101 -6.23 -6.77 4.16
C ASN A 101 -6.96 -6.85 5.50
N VAL A 102 -7.76 -7.89 5.73
CA VAL A 102 -8.44 -8.12 7.01
C VAL A 102 -7.43 -8.33 8.14
N GLY A 103 -6.37 -9.10 7.89
CA GLY A 103 -5.31 -9.35 8.86
C GLY A 103 -4.59 -8.06 9.28
N ALA A 104 -4.14 -7.26 8.32
CA ALA A 104 -3.46 -6.01 8.61
C ALA A 104 -4.41 -4.92 9.15
N THR A 105 -5.67 -4.85 8.71
CA THR A 105 -6.67 -3.97 9.34
C THR A 105 -6.89 -4.38 10.79
N SER A 106 -7.02 -5.66 11.09
CA SER A 106 -7.15 -6.17 12.47
C SER A 106 -5.90 -5.91 13.31
N TYR A 107 -4.72 -5.97 12.67
CA TYR A 107 -3.43 -5.59 13.24
C TYR A 107 -3.41 -4.11 13.63
N LEU A 108 -3.81 -3.22 12.72
CA LEU A 108 -3.88 -1.78 12.96
C LEU A 108 -4.95 -1.41 14.00
N GLU A 109 -6.11 -2.06 13.99
CA GLU A 109 -7.25 -1.78 14.88
C GLU A 109 -7.10 -2.36 16.30
N GLY A 110 -6.06 -3.16 16.58
CA GLY A 110 -5.80 -3.68 17.93
C GLY A 110 -6.62 -4.91 18.30
N LYS A 111 -7.25 -5.53 17.31
CA LYS A 111 -8.01 -6.78 17.47
C LYS A 111 -7.11 -8.00 17.76
N LEU A 112 -5.78 -7.84 17.62
CA LEU A 112 -4.79 -8.84 18.00
C LEU A 112 -4.67 -9.08 19.51
N LYS A 113 -5.19 -8.19 20.35
CA LYS A 113 -5.23 -8.39 21.81
C LYS A 113 -6.01 -9.63 22.21
N ASP A 114 -7.05 -9.99 21.46
CA ASP A 114 -7.84 -11.17 21.74
C ASP A 114 -7.15 -12.45 21.26
N VAL A 115 -6.34 -12.35 20.19
CA VAL A 115 -5.46 -13.44 19.74
C VAL A 115 -4.38 -13.73 20.78
N LEU A 116 -3.76 -12.70 21.35
CA LEU A 116 -2.75 -12.83 22.41
C LEU A 116 -3.28 -13.62 23.62
N LYS A 117 -4.53 -13.37 24.04
CA LYS A 117 -5.18 -14.08 25.15
C LYS A 117 -5.44 -15.56 24.86
N SER A 118 -5.48 -15.95 23.59
CA SER A 118 -5.72 -17.34 23.16
C SER A 118 -4.45 -18.18 23.03
N LEU A 119 -3.27 -17.55 23.09
CA LEU A 119 -1.99 -18.24 23.01
C LEU A 119 -1.59 -18.84 24.37
N GLU A 120 -0.83 -19.93 24.35
CA GLU A 120 -0.27 -20.54 25.54
C GLU A 120 0.63 -19.55 26.29
N SER A 121 0.44 -19.50 27.62
CA SER A 121 1.19 -18.59 28.48
C SER A 121 2.69 -18.90 28.43
N GLN A 122 3.51 -17.86 28.31
CA GLN A 122 4.98 -17.93 28.23
C GLN A 122 5.53 -18.63 26.97
N SER A 123 4.70 -18.87 25.95
CA SER A 123 5.16 -19.33 24.64
C SER A 123 5.98 -18.25 23.92
N ALA A 124 6.87 -18.69 23.02
CA ALA A 124 7.67 -17.78 22.21
C ALA A 124 6.77 -16.92 21.29
N GLU A 125 5.67 -17.50 20.82
CA GLU A 125 4.64 -16.87 20.00
C GLU A 125 3.90 -15.77 20.78
N GLN A 126 3.54 -16.02 22.05
CA GLN A 126 2.92 -15.00 22.90
C GLN A 126 3.90 -13.85 23.18
N ALA A 127 5.17 -14.15 23.47
CA ALA A 127 6.18 -13.12 23.70
C ALA A 127 6.47 -12.28 22.45
N ALA A 128 6.49 -12.89 21.27
CA ALA A 128 6.64 -12.18 19.99
C ALA A 128 5.44 -11.29 19.69
N LEU A 129 4.21 -11.80 19.89
CA LEU A 129 2.99 -11.02 19.66
C LEU A 129 2.84 -9.88 20.68
N GLN A 130 3.27 -10.06 21.93
CA GLN A 130 3.28 -9.00 22.93
C GLN A 130 4.20 -7.84 22.51
N LYS A 131 5.43 -8.12 22.05
CA LYS A 131 6.34 -7.08 21.54
C LYS A 131 5.73 -6.28 20.39
N ILE A 132 5.03 -6.97 19.48
CA ILE A 132 4.30 -6.34 18.38
C ILE A 132 3.16 -5.46 18.91
N LEU A 133 2.40 -5.93 19.90
CA LEU A 133 1.31 -5.17 20.52
C LEU A 133 1.81 -3.94 21.27
N ASP A 134 2.92 -4.03 22.00
CA ASP A 134 3.56 -2.92 22.70
C ASP A 134 4.02 -1.84 21.71
N PHE A 135 4.66 -2.27 20.62
CA PHE A 135 4.99 -1.38 19.50
C PHE A 135 3.73 -0.71 18.94
N LEU A 136 2.66 -1.48 18.69
CA LEU A 136 1.42 -0.93 18.15
C LEU A 136 0.70 0.01 19.13
N GLU A 137 0.78 -0.22 20.44
CA GLU A 137 0.24 0.69 21.45
C GLU A 137 1.04 1.98 21.54
N ALA A 138 2.36 1.93 21.39
CA ALA A 138 3.18 3.13 21.25
C ALA A 138 2.94 3.86 19.93
N TRP A 139 2.58 3.14 18.87
CA TRP A 139 2.46 3.66 17.51
C TRP A 139 1.06 4.19 17.16
N ARG A 140 -0.04 3.57 17.63
CA ARG A 140 -1.43 4.04 17.42
C ARG A 140 -1.70 5.50 17.81
N PRO A 141 -1.14 6.05 18.91
CA PRO A 141 -1.38 7.43 19.33
C PRO A 141 -0.78 8.47 18.37
N THR A 142 0.19 8.10 17.54
CA THR A 142 0.90 9.05 16.67
C THR A 142 -0.02 9.72 15.66
N GLY A 143 -1.13 9.08 15.27
CA GLY A 143 -2.11 9.66 14.35
C GLY A 143 -1.59 9.90 12.93
N ALA A 144 -0.29 9.73 12.66
CA ALA A 144 0.39 10.09 11.42
C ALA A 144 -0.31 9.54 10.17
N PHE A 145 -0.76 8.28 10.20
CA PHE A 145 -1.50 7.63 9.11
C PHE A 145 -2.85 8.29 8.83
N VAL A 146 -3.57 8.64 9.89
CA VAL A 146 -4.85 9.35 9.79
C VAL A 146 -4.61 10.75 9.25
N ARG A 147 -3.55 11.45 9.71
CA ARG A 147 -3.21 12.80 9.23
C ARG A 147 -2.85 12.79 7.74
N ILE A 148 -1.95 11.91 7.29
CA ILE A 148 -1.58 11.83 5.88
C ILE A 148 -2.77 11.42 5.00
N HIS A 149 -3.60 10.47 5.43
CA HIS A 149 -4.84 10.11 4.72
C HIS A 149 -5.79 11.30 4.59
N ASN A 150 -6.02 12.02 5.69
CA ASN A 150 -6.90 13.18 5.72
C ASN A 150 -6.37 14.33 4.86
N LEU A 151 -5.05 14.59 4.91
CA LEU A 151 -4.37 15.57 4.07
C LEU A 151 -4.55 15.22 2.59
N GLN A 152 -4.22 14.00 2.19
CA GLN A 152 -4.36 13.51 0.82
C GLN A 152 -5.81 13.67 0.32
N GLY A 153 -6.78 13.25 1.14
CA GLY A 153 -8.20 13.42 0.86
C GLY A 153 -8.61 14.89 0.80
N TRP A 154 -8.11 15.75 1.69
CA TRP A 154 -8.39 17.19 1.71
C TRP A 154 -7.90 17.83 0.41
N VAL A 155 -6.63 17.66 0.04
CA VAL A 155 -6.08 18.22 -1.21
C VAL A 155 -6.89 17.74 -2.42
N ARG A 156 -7.13 16.43 -2.53
CA ARG A 156 -7.74 15.84 -3.73
C ARG A 156 -9.23 16.13 -3.89
N ARG A 157 -9.96 16.41 -2.82
CA ARG A 157 -11.41 16.66 -2.85
C ARG A 157 -11.81 17.92 -3.62
N SER A 158 -10.94 18.93 -3.76
CA SER A 158 -11.24 20.15 -4.52
C SER A 158 -10.38 20.25 -5.78
N SER A 159 -10.93 20.67 -6.92
CA SER A 159 -10.14 21.03 -8.10
C SER A 159 -9.17 22.17 -7.78
N GLN A 160 -9.62 23.19 -7.06
CA GLN A 160 -8.80 24.34 -6.69
C GLN A 160 -7.62 23.96 -5.79
N ARG A 161 -7.83 23.09 -4.79
CA ARG A 161 -6.72 22.60 -3.94
C ARG A 161 -5.74 21.72 -4.70
N ARG A 162 -6.23 20.88 -5.62
CA ARG A 162 -5.37 20.08 -6.49
C ARG A 162 -4.49 20.95 -7.36
N GLU A 163 -5.08 21.94 -8.01
CA GLU A 163 -4.35 22.87 -8.87
C GLU A 163 -3.36 23.73 -8.06
N GLY A 164 -3.78 24.25 -6.91
CA GLY A 164 -2.91 24.99 -6.00
C GLY A 164 -1.70 24.16 -5.56
N PHE A 165 -1.91 22.92 -5.10
CA PHE A 165 -0.81 22.01 -4.74
C PHE A 165 0.15 21.75 -5.91
N LEU A 166 -0.38 21.58 -7.13
CA LEU A 166 0.46 21.35 -8.31
C LEU A 166 1.39 22.52 -8.65
N GLN A 167 1.03 23.76 -8.30
CA GLN A 167 1.94 24.90 -8.47
C GLN A 167 3.20 24.73 -7.62
N TYR A 168 3.04 24.35 -6.34
CA TYR A 168 4.17 24.06 -5.44
C TYR A 168 4.97 22.83 -5.89
N ALA A 169 4.31 21.76 -6.33
CA ALA A 169 5.00 20.61 -6.90
C ALA A 169 5.85 20.99 -8.13
N GLN A 170 5.40 21.99 -8.91
CA GLN A 170 6.12 22.59 -10.05
C GLN A 170 7.20 23.61 -9.65
N GLY A 171 7.42 23.85 -8.37
CA GLY A 171 8.39 24.83 -7.88
C GLY A 171 7.96 26.29 -8.12
N LYS A 172 6.67 26.54 -8.34
CA LYS A 172 6.14 27.88 -8.55
C LYS A 172 5.72 28.47 -7.22
N LEU A 173 6.62 29.28 -6.66
CA LEU A 173 6.41 30.06 -5.43
C LEU A 173 6.23 31.53 -5.81
N SER A 174 5.49 32.28 -5.00
CA SER A 174 5.48 33.75 -5.06
C SER A 174 6.82 34.33 -4.60
N GLU A 175 7.10 35.61 -4.90
CA GLU A 175 8.33 36.26 -4.42
C GLU A 175 8.43 36.22 -2.88
N GLU A 176 7.31 36.46 -2.18
CA GLU A 176 7.22 36.37 -0.72
C GLU A 176 7.52 34.96 -0.19
N GLU A 177 7.04 33.92 -0.89
CA GLU A 177 7.30 32.52 -0.54
C GLU A 177 8.75 32.12 -0.84
N VAL A 178 9.36 32.66 -1.90
CA VAL A 178 10.79 32.46 -2.18
C VAL A 178 11.66 33.10 -1.10
N ASP A 179 11.30 34.29 -0.61
CA ASP A 179 12.00 34.92 0.51
C ASP A 179 11.87 34.10 1.82
N GLU A 180 10.72 33.46 2.07
CA GLU A 180 10.49 32.63 3.27
C GLU A 180 11.16 31.24 3.19
N PHE A 181 11.00 30.55 2.05
CA PHE A 181 11.37 29.13 1.91
C PHE A 181 12.62 28.89 1.05
N GLY A 182 13.10 29.91 0.35
CA GLY A 182 14.20 29.82 -0.61
C GLY A 182 13.76 29.34 -2.01
N GLU A 183 14.69 29.41 -2.96
CA GLU A 183 14.52 28.77 -4.26
C GLU A 183 14.50 27.25 -4.15
N VAL A 184 13.67 26.62 -4.96
CA VAL A 184 13.38 25.20 -4.84
C VAL A 184 13.67 24.46 -6.13
N LEU A 185 14.38 23.34 -5.99
CA LEU A 185 15.01 22.60 -7.10
C LEU A 185 14.50 21.15 -7.22
N TRP A 186 13.38 20.81 -6.59
CA TRP A 186 12.87 19.44 -6.65
C TRP A 186 12.28 19.09 -8.03
N GLU A 187 12.54 17.87 -8.50
CA GLU A 187 12.03 17.37 -9.79
C GLU A 187 10.75 16.54 -9.63
N VAL A 188 9.70 17.16 -9.07
CA VAL A 188 8.39 16.51 -8.85
C VAL A 188 7.22 17.24 -9.50
N SER A 189 7.51 18.07 -10.50
CA SER A 189 6.60 18.99 -11.21
C SER A 189 5.35 18.36 -11.83
N GLN A 190 5.30 17.03 -11.97
CA GLN A 190 4.16 16.29 -12.52
C GLN A 190 3.50 15.35 -11.51
N LEU A 191 3.98 15.32 -10.26
CA LEU A 191 3.47 14.40 -9.24
C LEU A 191 2.35 15.05 -8.44
N MET A 192 1.23 14.33 -8.34
CA MET A 192 0.14 14.65 -7.44
C MET A 192 0.16 13.72 -6.22
N LEU A 193 -0.28 14.22 -5.06
CA LEU A 193 -0.64 13.37 -3.91
C LEU A 193 -1.60 12.26 -4.35
N LEU A 194 -1.34 11.03 -3.94
CA LEU A 194 -2.30 9.93 -4.10
C LEU A 194 -3.19 9.89 -2.87
N GLN A 195 -4.45 9.52 -3.05
CA GLN A 195 -5.32 9.12 -1.95
C GLN A 195 -5.41 7.61 -2.00
N ASP A 196 -5.12 6.98 -0.86
CA ASP A 196 -5.28 5.55 -0.70
C ASP A 196 -6.75 5.14 -0.79
N ASN A 197 -6.99 3.86 -1.02
CA ASN A 197 -8.33 3.31 -0.92
C ASN A 197 -8.42 2.44 0.33
N ASP A 198 -9.48 2.64 1.10
CA ASP A 198 -9.75 1.95 2.36
C ASP A 198 -9.74 0.41 2.25
N THR A 199 -9.81 -0.14 1.04
CA THR A 199 -9.94 -1.58 0.79
C THR A 199 -8.65 -2.29 0.39
N ARG A 200 -7.52 -1.57 0.25
CA ARG A 200 -6.25 -2.16 -0.23
C ARG A 200 -5.05 -1.50 0.45
N LEU A 201 -4.42 -2.19 1.40
CA LEU A 201 -3.18 -1.70 2.03
C LEU A 201 -2.09 -1.26 1.07
N ASN A 202 -1.90 -1.97 -0.05
CA ASN A 202 -0.87 -1.55 -1.02
C ASN A 202 -1.09 -0.11 -1.50
N SER A 203 -2.34 0.36 -1.54
CA SER A 203 -2.61 1.75 -1.91
C SER A 203 -2.24 2.76 -0.82
N LEU A 204 -2.27 2.38 0.47
CA LEU A 204 -1.77 3.20 1.56
C LEU A 204 -0.26 3.35 1.46
N PHE A 205 0.48 2.24 1.33
CA PHE A 205 1.94 2.29 1.20
C PHE A 205 2.39 3.07 -0.05
N THR A 206 1.77 2.84 -1.21
CA THR A 206 2.04 3.64 -2.42
C THR A 206 1.70 5.12 -2.23
N ALA A 207 0.65 5.44 -1.46
CA ALA A 207 0.29 6.83 -1.18
C ALA A 207 1.29 7.49 -0.21
N VAL A 208 1.77 6.78 0.81
CA VAL A 208 2.81 7.28 1.73
C VAL A 208 4.15 7.44 1.01
N GLU A 209 4.58 6.47 0.21
CA GLU A 209 5.79 6.57 -0.63
C GLU A 209 5.72 7.78 -1.57
N ARG A 210 4.55 8.01 -2.18
CA ARG A 210 4.30 9.22 -2.99
C ARG A 210 4.40 10.50 -2.14
N ALA A 211 3.88 10.48 -0.92
CA ALA A 211 3.94 11.62 -0.02
C ALA A 211 5.38 11.99 0.33
N PHE A 212 6.27 11.01 0.55
CA PHE A 212 7.70 11.27 0.78
C PHE A 212 8.38 11.96 -0.39
N ARG A 213 8.10 11.51 -1.62
CA ARG A 213 8.62 12.19 -2.82
C ARG A 213 8.13 13.64 -2.93
N LEU A 214 7.00 13.94 -2.31
CA LEU A 214 6.35 15.24 -2.31
C LEU A 214 6.52 15.98 -0.98
N LYS A 215 7.44 15.55 -0.09
CA LYS A 215 7.56 16.07 1.28
C LYS A 215 7.72 17.60 1.30
N ASP A 216 8.69 18.14 0.57
CA ASP A 216 8.94 19.59 0.59
C ASP A 216 7.76 20.39 0.01
N PRO A 217 7.17 20.03 -1.16
CA PRO A 217 5.92 20.64 -1.63
C PRO A 217 4.77 20.55 -0.63
N ILE A 218 4.63 19.44 0.11
CA ILE A 218 3.60 19.26 1.13
C ILE A 218 3.83 20.22 2.29
N GLU A 219 5.05 20.30 2.82
CA GLU A 219 5.37 21.14 3.97
C GLU A 219 5.14 22.62 3.64
N ILE A 220 5.55 23.09 2.46
CA ILE A 220 5.32 24.48 2.04
C ILE A 220 3.82 24.72 1.80
N TYR A 221 3.16 23.86 1.03
CA TYR A 221 1.74 24.05 0.72
C TYR A 221 0.89 24.07 1.99
N THR A 222 1.12 23.16 2.93
CA THR A 222 0.38 23.10 4.19
C THR A 222 0.70 24.28 5.10
N SER A 223 1.96 24.75 5.12
CA SER A 223 2.36 25.98 5.82
C SER A 223 1.59 27.20 5.29
N VAL A 224 1.54 27.41 3.98
CA VAL A 224 0.80 28.52 3.35
C VAL A 224 -0.70 28.39 3.60
N MET A 225 -1.27 27.20 3.38
CA MET A 225 -2.70 26.96 3.58
C MET A 225 -3.12 27.10 5.06
N SER A 226 -2.25 26.84 6.03
CA SER A 226 -2.57 27.03 7.46
C SER A 226 -2.78 28.51 7.81
N ARG A 227 -2.12 29.41 7.09
CA ARG A 227 -2.15 30.87 7.30
C ARG A 227 -3.11 31.59 6.35
N HIS A 228 -3.83 30.87 5.50
CA HIS A 228 -4.71 31.44 4.48
C HIS A 228 -5.64 32.53 5.06
N ALA A 229 -5.75 33.68 4.37
CA ALA A 229 -6.49 34.84 4.87
C ALA A 229 -7.97 34.51 5.18
N ASP A 230 -8.62 33.79 4.27
CA ASP A 230 -9.93 33.19 4.49
C ASP A 230 -9.82 31.96 5.40
N LYS A 231 -10.33 32.08 6.64
CA LYS A 231 -10.31 31.02 7.66
C LYS A 231 -11.03 29.75 7.22
N THR A 232 -12.04 29.86 6.34
CA THR A 232 -12.81 28.69 5.87
C THR A 232 -12.02 27.83 4.89
N LYS A 233 -10.97 28.40 4.29
CA LYS A 233 -10.08 27.72 3.34
C LYS A 233 -8.82 27.17 3.99
N ARG A 234 -8.60 27.46 5.28
CA ARG A 234 -7.44 26.95 6.01
C ARG A 234 -7.48 25.42 6.08
N ILE A 235 -6.30 24.83 6.01
CA ILE A 235 -6.18 23.41 6.28
C ILE A 235 -6.42 23.16 7.78
N PRO A 236 -7.21 22.15 8.17
CA PRO A 236 -7.38 21.77 9.57
C PRO A 236 -6.05 21.33 10.21
N GLU A 237 -5.84 21.72 11.46
CA GLU A 237 -4.61 21.44 12.21
C GLU A 237 -4.36 19.94 12.37
N GLU A 238 -5.44 19.16 12.51
CA GLU A 238 -5.35 17.71 12.63
C GLU A 238 -4.89 16.99 11.34
N TYR A 239 -4.70 17.72 10.23
CA TYR A 239 -4.15 17.18 8.97
C TYR A 239 -2.67 17.54 8.77
N LEU A 240 -2.11 18.37 9.64
CA LEU A 240 -0.71 18.78 9.56
C LEU A 240 0.19 17.66 10.10
N LEU A 241 1.24 17.36 9.34
CA LEU A 241 2.23 16.36 9.70
C LEU A 241 3.38 17.04 10.46
N SER A 242 3.67 16.56 11.67
CA SER A 242 4.87 16.93 12.41
C SER A 242 6.10 16.21 11.86
N GLN A 243 7.30 16.60 12.30
CA GLN A 243 8.50 15.83 11.97
C GLN A 243 8.41 14.41 12.53
N ASP A 244 7.88 14.22 13.74
CA ASP A 244 7.68 12.88 14.31
C ASP A 244 6.73 12.03 13.45
N ASP A 245 5.68 12.63 12.88
CA ASP A 245 4.80 11.92 11.95
C ASP A 245 5.56 11.45 10.71
N TRP A 246 6.44 12.29 10.14
CA TRP A 246 7.28 11.89 9.02
C TRP A 246 8.23 10.75 9.40
N HIS A 247 8.84 10.76 10.58
CA HIS A 247 9.68 9.65 11.05
C HIS A 247 8.86 8.35 11.18
N VAL A 248 7.67 8.45 11.76
CA VAL A 248 6.75 7.32 11.91
C VAL A 248 6.36 6.73 10.55
N LEU A 249 6.04 7.58 9.58
CA LEU A 249 5.72 7.15 8.21
C LEU A 249 6.95 6.53 7.51
N ALA A 250 8.16 7.03 7.78
CA ALA A 250 9.39 6.53 7.16
C ALA A 250 9.72 5.10 7.62
N ILE A 251 9.57 4.82 8.93
CA ILE A 251 9.77 3.48 9.49
C ILE A 251 8.88 2.44 8.80
N THR A 252 7.69 2.84 8.33
CA THR A 252 6.79 1.90 7.63
C THR A 252 7.10 1.62 6.17
N LEU A 253 8.05 2.37 5.60
CA LEU A 253 8.54 2.14 4.23
C LEU A 253 9.89 1.41 4.19
N ALA A 254 10.54 1.23 5.34
CA ALA A 254 11.80 0.50 5.51
C ALA A 254 11.54 -1.00 5.70
#